data_AF-A0A4V4KV64-F1
#
_entry.id   AF-A0A4V4KV64-F1
#
_cell.length_a   1.000
_cell.length_b   1.000
_cell.length_c   1.000
_cell.angle_alpha   90.00
_cell.angle_beta   90.00
_cell.angle_gamma   90.00
#
_symmetry.space_group_name_H-M   'P 1'
#
loop_
_entity.id
_entity.type
_entity.pdbx_description
1 polymer ?
#
loop_
_entity_poly.entity_id
_entity_poly.type
_entity_poly.pdbx_seq_one_letter_code
_entity_poly.pdbx_strand_id
1 'polypeptide(L)'
;MPPRPFPLALNIGTDVCHTARFKKYFIQHPTYRHSGLFRLFDKLLLPSEQKAFWKRFPLGKEVEESDEENNAGEVEGKEEVGERQIEGPVRKVAQREEQKATTKEPAIWDTESRKACVDYIGGRWAAKEAIIKAYAPKRRLLLRDIEIRRNSTTREPYGIVLDTPPPSRKGLSSAKFIYKAILEKEALNQPSTLPIEHQQSGAMI
;
A
#
# COMPACT_ATOMS: atom_id res chain seq x y z
N MET A 1 -14.07 -29.34 48.79
CA MET A 1 -15.13 -28.80 47.92
C MET A 1 -14.62 -28.77 46.49
N PRO A 2 -15.45 -29.09 45.48
CA PRO A 2 -15.09 -28.83 44.09
C PRO A 2 -14.94 -27.32 43.86
N PRO A 3 -14.04 -26.88 42.97
CA PRO A 3 -13.89 -25.47 42.63
C PRO A 3 -15.19 -24.94 42.03
N ARG A 4 -15.65 -23.79 42.53
CA ARG A 4 -16.85 -23.11 41.98
C ARG A 4 -16.44 -22.31 40.74
N PRO A 5 -17.19 -22.38 39.64
CA PRO A 5 -16.92 -21.56 38.47
C PRO A 5 -17.07 -20.08 38.80
N PHE A 6 -16.35 -19.24 38.05
CA PHE A 6 -16.45 -17.79 38.17
C PHE A 6 -17.90 -17.35 37.86
N PRO A 7 -18.49 -16.44 38.68
CA PRO A 7 -19.92 -16.10 38.57
C PRO A 7 -20.30 -15.34 37.28
N LEU A 8 -19.33 -14.80 36.54
CA LEU A 8 -19.58 -14.15 35.25
C LEU A 8 -19.04 -15.01 34.10
N ALA A 9 -19.74 -15.06 32.98
CA ALA A 9 -19.27 -15.72 31.75
C ALA A 9 -18.25 -14.84 31.00
N LEU A 10 -17.20 -14.38 31.70
CA LEU A 10 -16.11 -13.59 31.14
C LEU A 10 -14.97 -14.52 30.74
N ASN A 11 -14.61 -14.47 29.47
CA ASN A 11 -13.45 -15.17 28.93
C ASN A 11 -12.35 -14.15 28.63
N ILE A 12 -11.12 -14.49 28.99
CA ILE A 12 -9.94 -13.66 28.73
C ILE A 12 -9.10 -14.38 27.68
N GLY A 13 -8.60 -13.62 26.71
CA GLY A 13 -7.62 -14.09 25.75
C GLY A 13 -6.40 -13.19 25.78
N THR A 14 -5.21 -13.80 25.76
CA THR A 14 -3.93 -13.10 25.74
C THR A 14 -3.10 -13.59 24.56
N ASP A 15 -2.29 -12.71 23.96
CA ASP A 15 -1.39 -13.08 22.88
C ASP A 15 -0.10 -12.25 22.90
N VAL A 16 1.00 -12.88 22.52
CA VAL A 16 2.30 -12.23 22.36
C VAL A 16 2.75 -12.42 20.92
N CYS A 17 3.13 -11.32 20.27
CA CYS A 17 3.51 -11.32 18.87
C CYS A 17 4.96 -10.84 18.68
N HIS A 18 5.80 -11.69 18.09
CA HIS A 18 7.14 -11.30 17.66
C HIS A 18 7.06 -10.50 16.33
N THR A 19 7.20 -9.18 16.40
CA THR A 19 6.99 -8.29 15.25
C THR A 19 7.98 -8.52 14.11
N ALA A 20 9.19 -9.03 14.39
CA ALA A 20 10.20 -9.30 13.39
C ALA A 20 9.74 -10.23 12.26
N ARG A 21 8.76 -11.11 12.51
CA ARG A 21 8.18 -12.00 11.48
C ARG A 21 7.49 -11.24 10.34
N PHE A 22 7.12 -9.98 10.57
CA PHE A 22 6.47 -9.15 9.56
C PHE A 22 7.45 -8.32 8.72
N LYS A 23 8.73 -8.25 9.10
CA LYS A 23 9.75 -7.47 8.36
C LYS A 23 9.81 -7.86 6.87
N LYS A 24 9.65 -9.15 6.57
CA LYS A 24 9.64 -9.69 5.20
C LYS A 24 8.54 -9.15 4.28
N TYR A 25 7.48 -8.54 4.84
CA TYR A 25 6.39 -7.95 4.06
C TYR A 25 6.64 -6.48 3.73
N PHE A 26 7.56 -5.82 4.44
CA PHE A 26 7.90 -4.41 4.31
C PHE A 26 9.33 -4.25 3.81
N ILE A 27 9.61 -4.84 2.64
CA ILE A 27 10.92 -4.73 1.96
C ILE A 27 11.03 -3.33 1.33
N GLN A 28 12.26 -2.84 1.18
CA GLN A 28 12.64 -1.48 0.73
C GLN A 28 11.93 -1.02 -0.55
N HIS A 29 11.49 -1.94 -1.40
CA HIS A 29 10.68 -1.63 -2.58
C HIS A 29 9.35 -2.37 -2.49
N PRO A 30 8.28 -1.79 -1.91
CA PRO A 30 6.94 -2.33 -2.09
C PRO A 30 6.47 -2.06 -3.53
N THR A 31 7.13 -2.68 -4.52
CA THR A 31 6.55 -2.74 -5.87
C THR A 31 5.16 -3.35 -5.80
N TYR A 32 4.26 -2.88 -6.67
CA TYR A 32 2.92 -3.44 -6.86
C TYR A 32 2.89 -4.97 -7.08
N ARG A 33 4.06 -5.57 -7.34
CA ARG A 33 4.30 -7.00 -7.54
C ARG A 33 4.52 -7.80 -6.25
N HIS A 34 4.67 -7.18 -5.07
CA HIS A 34 4.79 -7.94 -3.81
C HIS A 34 3.43 -8.51 -3.38
N SER A 35 3.09 -9.66 -3.96
CA SER A 35 1.90 -10.43 -3.60
C SER A 35 1.82 -10.75 -2.10
N GLY A 36 2.97 -10.85 -1.40
CA GLY A 36 3.03 -11.17 0.02
C GLY A 36 2.34 -10.15 0.93
N LEU A 37 2.58 -8.84 0.73
CA LEU A 37 2.00 -7.79 1.57
C LEU A 37 0.49 -7.69 1.37
N PHE A 38 0.04 -7.65 0.11
CA PHE A 38 -1.39 -7.63 -0.20
C PHE A 38 -2.09 -8.90 0.28
N ARG A 39 -1.46 -10.07 0.19
CA ARG A 39 -2.00 -11.33 0.76
C ARG A 39 -2.08 -11.30 2.29
N LEU A 40 -1.11 -10.67 2.95
CA LEU A 40 -1.17 -10.46 4.39
C LEU A 40 -2.35 -9.54 4.75
N PHE A 41 -2.51 -8.42 4.06
CA PHE A 41 -3.62 -7.49 4.27
C PHE A 41 -4.94 -8.20 3.98
N ASP A 42 -4.96 -9.00 2.93
CA ASP A 42 -6.10 -9.82 2.57
C ASP A 42 -6.37 -11.00 3.52
N LYS A 43 -5.51 -11.26 4.51
CA LYS A 43 -5.80 -12.23 5.57
C LYS A 43 -6.11 -11.55 6.90
N LEU A 44 -5.48 -10.41 7.14
CA LEU A 44 -5.42 -9.76 8.43
C LEU A 44 -6.37 -8.59 8.56
N LEU A 45 -6.50 -7.71 7.56
CA LEU A 45 -7.11 -6.40 7.70
C LEU A 45 -8.43 -6.28 6.92
N LEU A 46 -9.44 -5.68 7.56
CA LEU A 46 -10.64 -5.23 6.86
C LEU A 46 -10.36 -4.01 5.97
N PRO A 47 -11.20 -3.73 4.96
CA PRO A 47 -11.02 -2.57 4.09
C PRO A 47 -10.92 -1.24 4.84
N SER A 48 -11.66 -1.08 5.95
CA SER A 48 -11.57 0.08 6.84
C SER A 48 -10.21 0.19 7.52
N GLU A 49 -9.67 -0.92 8.03
CA GLU A 49 -8.34 -0.97 8.65
C GLU A 49 -7.22 -0.73 7.62
N GLN A 50 -7.40 -1.21 6.38
CA GLN A 50 -6.47 -0.96 5.28
C GLN A 50 -6.46 0.52 4.91
N LYS A 51 -7.62 1.16 4.76
CA LYS A 51 -7.70 2.62 4.55
C LYS A 51 -7.02 3.38 5.68
N ALA A 52 -7.25 2.98 6.93
CA ALA A 52 -6.60 3.59 8.09
C ALA A 52 -5.07 3.37 8.09
N PHE A 53 -4.61 2.20 7.64
CA PHE A 53 -3.17 1.91 7.47
C PHE A 53 -2.55 2.85 6.45
N TRP A 54 -3.10 2.93 5.24
CA TRP A 54 -2.56 3.77 4.16
C TRP A 54 -2.62 5.27 4.49
N LYS A 55 -3.67 5.72 5.20
CA LYS A 55 -3.74 7.10 5.71
C LYS A 55 -2.62 7.41 6.72
N ARG A 56 -2.21 6.43 7.51
CA ARG A 56 -1.18 6.59 8.55
C ARG A 56 0.24 6.48 8.00
N PHE A 57 0.44 5.62 7.00
CA PHE A 57 1.74 5.32 6.41
C PHE A 57 1.68 5.55 4.90
N PRO A 58 1.64 6.83 4.45
CA PRO A 58 1.76 7.14 3.04
C PRO A 58 3.12 6.64 2.52
N LEU A 59 3.17 6.26 1.25
CA LEU A 59 4.45 6.01 0.59
C LEU A 59 5.08 7.37 0.31
N GLY A 60 6.41 7.48 0.44
CA GLY A 60 7.13 8.74 0.20
C GLY A 60 6.74 9.33 -1.14
N LYS A 61 6.49 10.65 -1.19
CA LYS A 61 6.25 11.34 -2.47
C LYS A 61 7.47 11.18 -3.37
N GLU A 62 7.23 10.99 -4.67
CA GLU A 62 8.25 11.16 -5.70
C GLU A 62 8.89 12.54 -5.46
N VAL A 63 10.20 12.56 -5.16
CA VAL A 63 10.96 13.80 -5.15
C VAL A 63 11.15 14.14 -6.63
N GLU A 64 10.48 15.18 -7.11
CA GLU A 64 10.84 15.77 -8.39
C GLU A 64 12.19 16.47 -8.18
N GLU A 65 13.25 15.76 -8.55
CA GLU A 65 14.59 16.33 -8.64
C GLU A 65 14.55 17.30 -9.82
N SER A 66 14.59 18.60 -9.52
CA SER A 66 14.78 19.64 -10.53
C SER A 66 16.23 19.53 -11.01
N ASP A 67 16.43 18.97 -12.20
CA ASP A 67 17.73 18.92 -12.86
C ASP A 67 18.24 20.35 -13.13
N GLU A 68 19.08 20.88 -12.24
CA GLU A 68 20.00 21.97 -12.57
C GLU A 68 21.17 21.37 -13.38
N GLU A 69 21.01 21.34 -14.70
CA GLU A 69 22.07 20.98 -15.63
C GLU A 69 23.24 21.99 -15.52
N ASN A 70 24.41 21.50 -15.11
CA ASN A 70 25.67 22.20 -15.33
C ASN A 70 26.74 21.24 -15.89
N ASN A 71 27.22 21.62 -17.07
CA ASN A 71 28.50 21.33 -17.72
C ASN A 71 28.75 20.01 -18.46
N ALA A 72 28.71 20.13 -19.80
CA ALA A 72 29.87 20.13 -20.71
C ALA A 72 30.85 18.95 -20.69
N GLY A 73 31.00 18.30 -21.85
CA GLY A 73 32.08 17.36 -22.16
C GLY A 73 31.91 16.68 -23.51
N GLU A 74 32.28 17.37 -24.58
CA GLU A 74 32.44 16.91 -25.97
C GLU A 74 33.69 16.02 -26.12
N VAL A 75 33.63 14.89 -26.84
CA VAL A 75 34.72 14.36 -27.69
C VAL A 75 34.16 13.46 -28.82
N GLU A 76 34.62 13.74 -30.04
CA GLU A 76 34.36 13.10 -31.34
C GLU A 76 34.89 11.65 -31.51
N GLY A 77 34.37 10.96 -32.54
CA GLY A 77 35.25 10.22 -33.46
C GLY A 77 34.77 8.88 -34.04
N LYS A 78 34.35 8.91 -35.32
CA LYS A 78 34.56 7.95 -36.45
C LYS A 78 34.11 6.47 -36.25
N GLU A 79 33.59 5.72 -37.22
CA GLU A 79 33.94 5.58 -38.63
C GLU A 79 32.86 4.72 -39.35
N GLU A 80 32.72 4.87 -40.67
CA GLU A 80 31.80 4.15 -41.56
C GLU A 80 32.28 2.73 -41.89
N VAL A 81 31.36 1.86 -42.38
CA VAL A 81 31.48 1.03 -43.62
C VAL A 81 30.48 -0.14 -43.59
N GLY A 82 29.71 -0.31 -44.67
CA GLY A 82 29.31 -1.65 -45.14
C GLY A 82 27.84 -1.82 -45.56
N GLU A 83 27.47 -1.33 -46.74
CA GLU A 83 26.24 -1.73 -47.46
C GLU A 83 26.29 -3.21 -47.89
N ARG A 84 25.19 -3.96 -47.69
CA ARG A 84 24.73 -5.03 -48.61
C ARG A 84 23.21 -5.12 -48.63
N GLN A 85 22.64 -4.96 -49.82
CA GLN A 85 21.25 -5.21 -50.18
C GLN A 85 20.94 -6.71 -50.23
N ILE A 86 19.79 -7.12 -49.69
CA ILE A 86 19.02 -8.29 -50.17
C ILE A 86 17.52 -7.97 -50.04
N GLU A 87 16.78 -8.17 -51.13
CA GLU A 87 15.37 -7.84 -51.31
C GLU A 87 14.40 -8.91 -50.76
N GLY A 88 13.36 -8.45 -50.05
CA GLY A 88 12.01 -9.07 -49.91
C GLY A 88 11.82 -10.28 -48.98
N PRO A 89 10.60 -10.57 -48.44
CA PRO A 89 9.30 -9.94 -48.70
C PRO A 89 8.58 -9.38 -47.44
N VAL A 90 7.73 -8.40 -47.70
CA VAL A 90 6.85 -7.66 -46.78
C VAL A 90 6.00 -8.59 -45.91
N ARG A 91 6.20 -8.53 -44.59
CA ARG A 91 5.17 -8.87 -43.60
C ARG A 91 4.90 -7.64 -42.75
N LYS A 92 3.69 -7.10 -42.86
CA LYS A 92 3.14 -6.07 -41.97
C LYS A 92 3.11 -6.63 -40.54
N VAL A 93 4.18 -6.40 -39.79
CA VAL A 93 4.17 -6.56 -38.33
C VAL A 93 3.63 -5.25 -37.79
N ALA A 94 2.39 -5.31 -37.30
CA ALA A 94 1.73 -4.22 -36.62
C ALA A 94 2.70 -3.57 -35.64
N GLN A 95 2.88 -2.26 -35.77
CA GLN A 95 3.55 -1.42 -34.80
C GLN A 95 2.85 -1.63 -33.46
N ARG A 96 3.45 -2.49 -32.64
CA ARG A 96 3.14 -2.56 -31.23
C ARG A 96 3.82 -1.32 -30.67
N GLU A 97 3.05 -0.26 -30.52
CA GLU A 97 3.47 0.96 -29.83
C GLU A 97 4.20 0.52 -28.56
N GLU A 98 5.52 0.71 -28.57
CA GLU A 98 6.34 0.60 -27.39
C GLU A 98 5.84 1.70 -26.47
N GLN A 99 4.91 1.33 -25.60
CA GLN A 99 4.57 2.09 -24.42
C GLN A 99 5.87 2.17 -23.63
N LYS A 100 6.60 3.27 -23.85
CA LYS A 100 7.74 3.71 -23.06
C LYS A 100 7.22 3.84 -21.63
N ALA A 101 7.29 2.73 -20.90
CA ALA A 101 6.96 2.67 -19.49
C ALA A 101 7.93 3.62 -18.81
N THR A 102 7.46 4.83 -18.53
CA THR A 102 8.15 5.74 -17.63
C THR A 102 8.30 4.97 -16.33
N THR A 103 9.52 4.50 -16.06
CA THR A 103 9.87 3.75 -14.87
C THR A 103 9.81 4.73 -13.70
N LYS A 104 8.60 5.03 -13.23
CA LYS A 104 8.39 5.80 -12.01
C LYS A 104 9.05 5.03 -10.88
N GLU A 105 10.02 5.66 -10.23
CA GLU A 105 10.72 5.03 -9.12
C GLU A 105 9.70 4.64 -8.05
N PRO A 106 9.75 3.39 -7.56
CA PRO A 106 8.73 2.91 -6.65
C PRO A 106 8.86 3.64 -5.32
N ALA A 107 7.85 4.43 -4.95
CA ALA A 107 7.77 5.12 -3.68
C ALA A 107 8.21 4.22 -2.49
N ILE A 108 9.25 4.67 -1.78
CA ILE A 108 9.95 3.88 -0.75
C ILE A 108 9.50 4.32 0.64
N TRP A 109 9.32 3.35 1.56
CA TRP A 109 9.25 3.66 2.99
C TRP A 109 10.66 3.73 3.58
N ASP A 110 10.93 4.78 4.34
CA ASP A 110 12.12 4.91 5.16
C ASP A 110 12.21 3.81 6.22
N THR A 111 13.39 3.65 6.83
CA THR A 111 13.64 2.59 7.82
C THR A 111 12.76 2.74 9.08
N GLU A 112 12.46 3.97 9.49
CA GLU A 112 11.64 4.23 10.66
C GLU A 112 10.16 3.94 10.39
N SER A 113 9.62 4.41 9.26
CA SER A 113 8.25 4.07 8.84
C SER A 113 8.07 2.58 8.63
N ARG A 114 9.08 1.86 8.10
CA ARG A 114 9.02 0.40 7.99
C ARG A 114 8.90 -0.27 9.35
N LYS A 115 9.69 0.17 10.34
CA LYS A 115 9.59 -0.33 11.72
C LYS A 115 8.20 -0.05 12.29
N ALA A 116 7.69 1.17 12.10
CA ALA A 116 6.35 1.54 12.55
C ALA A 116 5.23 0.73 11.87
N CYS A 117 5.36 0.43 10.57
CA CYS A 117 4.44 -0.45 9.84
C CYS A 117 4.44 -1.87 10.41
N VAL A 118 5.64 -2.42 10.67
CA VAL A 118 5.82 -3.75 11.26
C VAL A 118 5.19 -3.83 12.65
N ASP A 119 5.42 -2.83 13.50
CA ASP A 119 4.88 -2.78 14.85
C ASP A 119 3.35 -2.60 14.83
N TYR A 120 2.83 -1.78 13.90
CA TYR A 120 1.39 -1.61 13.69
C TYR A 120 0.69 -2.92 13.32
N ILE A 121 1.25 -3.66 12.37
CA ILE A 121 0.72 -4.98 11.97
C ILE A 121 0.82 -5.99 13.11
N GLY A 122 1.94 -6.00 13.82
CA GLY A 122 2.15 -6.89 14.95
C GLY A 122 1.17 -6.65 16.10
N GLY A 123 0.92 -5.39 16.44
CA GLY A 123 -0.07 -5.03 17.46
C GLY A 123 -1.49 -5.48 17.08
N ARG A 124 -1.90 -5.27 15.81
CA ARG A 124 -3.22 -5.73 15.34
C ARG A 124 -3.34 -7.25 15.30
N TRP A 125 -2.27 -7.94 14.92
CA TRP A 125 -2.26 -9.40 14.98
C TRP A 125 -2.49 -9.88 16.41
N ALA A 126 -1.68 -9.40 17.36
CA ALA A 126 -1.79 -9.79 18.78
C ALA A 126 -3.18 -9.48 19.34
N ALA A 127 -3.71 -8.29 19.07
CA ALA A 127 -5.05 -7.90 19.52
C ALA A 127 -6.13 -8.83 18.96
N LYS A 128 -6.06 -9.18 17.66
CA LYS A 128 -7.04 -10.08 17.05
C LYS A 128 -6.93 -11.51 17.58
N GLU A 129 -5.73 -12.04 17.78
CA GLU A 129 -5.52 -13.36 18.40
C GLU A 129 -6.04 -13.39 19.84
N ALA A 130 -5.80 -12.34 20.62
CA ALA A 130 -6.35 -12.21 21.97
C ALA A 130 -7.89 -12.24 21.96
N ILE A 131 -8.52 -11.52 21.04
CA ILE A 131 -9.99 -11.54 20.87
C ILE A 131 -10.47 -12.94 20.43
N ILE A 132 -9.81 -13.59 19.47
CA ILE A 132 -10.16 -14.95 19.03
C ILE A 132 -10.14 -15.93 20.21
N LYS A 133 -9.11 -15.86 21.05
CA LYS A 133 -8.99 -16.71 22.25
C LYS A 133 -10.09 -16.42 23.28
N ALA A 134 -10.40 -15.15 23.51
CA ALA A 134 -11.51 -14.77 24.40
C ALA A 134 -12.87 -15.26 23.85
N TYR A 135 -13.04 -15.30 22.53
CA TYR A 135 -14.29 -15.69 21.89
C TYR A 135 -14.40 -17.19 21.55
N ALA A 136 -13.34 -17.97 21.77
CA ALA A 136 -13.26 -19.38 21.39
C ALA A 136 -14.44 -20.23 21.90
N PRO A 137 -14.98 -20.02 23.12
CA PRO A 137 -16.15 -20.76 23.61
C PRO A 137 -17.46 -20.42 22.89
N LYS A 138 -17.57 -19.25 22.25
CA LYS A 138 -18.80 -18.78 21.59
C LYS A 138 -18.84 -19.15 20.11
N ARG A 139 -17.75 -18.91 19.38
CA ARG A 139 -17.68 -19.07 17.92
C ARG A 139 -16.23 -19.11 17.45
N ARG A 140 -15.97 -19.87 16.38
CA ARG A 140 -14.70 -19.81 15.67
C ARG A 140 -14.62 -18.55 14.81
N LEU A 141 -13.86 -17.56 15.28
CA LEU A 141 -13.60 -16.30 14.57
C LEU A 141 -12.39 -16.41 13.63
N LEU A 142 -12.44 -15.66 12.53
CA LEU A 142 -11.27 -15.37 11.69
C LEU A 142 -10.72 -13.97 12.01
N LEU A 143 -9.47 -13.70 11.63
CA LEU A 143 -8.87 -12.36 11.77
C LEU A 143 -9.69 -11.26 11.06
N ARG A 144 -10.36 -11.60 9.96
CA ARG A 144 -11.25 -10.68 9.23
C ARG A 144 -12.65 -10.52 9.82
N ASP A 145 -13.01 -11.30 10.82
CA ASP A 145 -14.28 -11.13 11.54
C ASP A 145 -14.14 -10.09 12.67
N ILE A 146 -12.93 -9.55 12.85
CA ILE A 146 -12.57 -8.65 13.94
C ILE A 146 -12.00 -7.37 13.32
N GLU A 147 -12.55 -6.24 13.70
CA GLU A 147 -12.03 -4.93 13.34
C GLU A 147 -11.42 -4.25 14.57
N ILE A 148 -10.17 -3.79 14.48
CA ILE A 148 -9.57 -2.98 15.53
C ILE A 148 -9.71 -1.50 15.17
N ARG A 149 -10.40 -0.74 16.01
CA ARG A 149 -10.55 0.71 15.86
C ARG A 149 -9.86 1.44 17.01
N ARG A 150 -9.71 2.75 16.83
CA ARG A 150 -9.20 3.66 17.84
C ARG A 150 -10.28 4.69 18.11
N ASN A 151 -10.62 4.92 19.37
CA ASN A 151 -11.53 5.98 19.74
C ASN A 151 -10.90 7.33 19.37
N SER A 152 -11.65 8.21 18.69
CA SER A 152 -11.15 9.54 18.29
C SER A 152 -10.87 10.45 19.48
N THR A 153 -11.63 10.28 20.56
CA THR A 153 -11.57 11.11 21.76
C THR A 153 -10.55 10.56 22.75
N THR A 154 -10.74 9.31 23.21
CA THR A 154 -9.86 8.73 24.25
C THR A 154 -8.54 8.20 23.69
N ARG A 155 -8.44 8.04 22.37
CA ARG A 155 -7.30 7.42 21.68
C ARG A 155 -7.05 5.96 22.07
N GLU A 156 -7.95 5.34 22.81
CA GLU A 156 -7.84 3.94 23.21
C GLU A 156 -8.27 3.00 22.07
N PRO A 157 -7.58 1.86 21.90
CA PRO A 157 -7.99 0.86 20.94
C PRO A 157 -9.19 0.05 21.47
N TYR A 158 -10.10 -0.32 20.58
CA TYR A 158 -11.19 -1.24 20.88
C TYR A 158 -11.42 -2.20 19.70
N GLY A 159 -11.85 -3.42 20.01
CA GLY A 159 -12.14 -4.46 19.03
C GLY A 159 -13.64 -4.60 18.79
N ILE A 160 -14.04 -4.66 17.52
CA ILE A 160 -15.41 -4.96 17.10
C ILE A 160 -15.40 -6.36 16.50
N VAL A 161 -16.20 -7.27 17.06
CA VAL A 161 -16.46 -8.58 16.46
C VAL A 161 -17.69 -8.44 15.57
N LEU A 162 -17.56 -8.83 14.31
CA LEU A 162 -18.65 -8.78 13.34
C LEU A 162 -19.52 -10.03 13.47
N ASP A 163 -20.81 -9.82 13.69
CA ASP A 163 -21.80 -10.91 13.83
C ASP A 163 -21.97 -11.68 12.51
N THR A 164 -22.19 -10.94 11.43
CA THR A 164 -22.16 -11.48 10.07
C THR A 164 -20.72 -11.39 9.57
N PRO A 165 -20.06 -12.52 9.27
CA PRO A 165 -18.73 -12.44 8.66
C PRO A 165 -18.85 -11.59 7.39
N PRO A 166 -17.86 -10.72 7.11
CA PRO A 166 -17.85 -9.99 5.84
C PRO A 166 -18.09 -10.99 4.71
N PRO A 167 -18.89 -10.63 3.67
CA PRO A 167 -19.26 -11.57 2.61
C PRO A 167 -18.01 -12.32 2.17
N SER A 168 -18.12 -13.66 2.04
CA SER A 168 -17.02 -14.60 1.79
C SER A 168 -15.91 -14.00 0.93
N ARG A 169 -14.63 -14.41 1.02
CA ARG A 169 -13.47 -13.82 0.28
C ARG A 169 -13.75 -13.18 -1.11
N LYS A 170 -14.73 -13.67 -1.86
CA LYS A 170 -15.30 -13.09 -3.10
C LYS A 170 -15.99 -11.71 -2.98
N GLY A 171 -16.51 -11.30 -1.83
CA GLY A 171 -17.30 -10.07 -1.65
C GLY A 171 -16.53 -8.87 -1.09
N LEU A 172 -15.33 -9.09 -0.52
CA LEU A 172 -14.45 -7.99 -0.11
C LEU A 172 -13.47 -7.67 -1.22
N SER A 173 -13.33 -6.37 -1.52
CA SER A 173 -12.29 -5.88 -2.42
C SER A 173 -10.91 -6.34 -1.93
N SER A 174 -10.10 -6.86 -2.85
CA SER A 174 -8.71 -7.22 -2.54
C SER A 174 -7.94 -6.00 -2.08
N ALA A 175 -6.98 -6.20 -1.18
CA ALA A 175 -6.09 -5.14 -0.72
C ALA A 175 -5.39 -4.40 -1.86
N LYS A 176 -5.11 -5.12 -2.96
CA LYS A 176 -4.57 -4.54 -4.18
C LYS A 176 -5.52 -3.55 -4.85
N PHE A 177 -6.81 -3.87 -4.88
CA PHE A 177 -7.86 -2.99 -5.42
C PHE A 177 -8.07 -1.77 -4.53
N ILE A 178 -8.11 -1.97 -3.21
CA ILE A 178 -8.26 -0.87 -2.24
C ILE A 178 -7.11 0.11 -2.36
N TYR A 179 -5.88 -0.40 -2.44
CA TYR A 179 -4.69 0.43 -2.63
C TYR A 179 -4.75 1.20 -3.96
N LYS A 180 -5.13 0.55 -5.07
CA LYS A 180 -5.29 1.22 -6.37
C LYS A 180 -6.33 2.36 -6.30
N ALA A 181 -7.48 2.10 -5.69
CA ALA A 181 -8.53 3.10 -5.52
C ALA A 181 -8.10 4.29 -4.65
N ILE A 182 -7.20 4.06 -3.68
CA ILE A 182 -6.61 5.14 -2.87
C ILE A 182 -5.71 6.02 -3.74
N LEU A 183 -4.82 5.41 -4.53
CA LEU A 183 -3.94 6.15 -5.46
C LEU A 183 -4.74 6.95 -6.50
N GLU A 184 -5.78 6.34 -7.09
CA GLU A 184 -6.66 7.00 -8.06
C GLU A 184 -7.37 8.22 -7.43
N LYS A 185 -7.83 8.09 -6.17
CA LYS A 185 -8.45 9.19 -5.43
C LYS A 185 -7.46 10.30 -5.08
N GLU A 186 -6.23 9.94 -4.73
CA GLU A 186 -5.17 10.91 -4.46
C GLU A 186 -4.77 11.68 -5.73
N ALA A 187 -4.70 11.01 -6.88
CA ALA A 187 -4.44 11.65 -8.17
C ALA A 187 -5.55 12.63 -8.58
N LEU A 188 -6.82 12.29 -8.33
CA LEU A 188 -7.96 13.15 -8.66
C LEU A 188 -8.04 14.42 -7.80
N ASN A 189 -7.45 14.40 -6.61
CA ASN A 189 -7.47 15.51 -5.66
C ASN A 189 -6.27 16.45 -5.82
N GLN A 190 -5.39 16.25 -6.80
CA GLN A 190 -4.33 17.21 -7.09
C GLN A 190 -4.94 18.46 -7.77
N PRO A 191 -4.81 19.66 -7.18
CA PRO A 191 -5.29 20.87 -7.82
C PRO A 191 -4.52 21.10 -9.11
N SER A 192 -5.22 21.17 -10.24
CA SER A 192 -4.64 21.50 -11.54
C SER A 192 -3.90 22.85 -11.42
N THR A 193 -2.57 22.79 -11.36
CA THR A 193 -1.71 23.96 -11.48
C THR A 193 -1.60 24.28 -12.96
N LEU A 194 -2.68 24.84 -13.53
CA LEU A 194 -2.56 25.54 -14.80
C LEU A 194 -1.87 26.88 -14.49
N PRO A 195 -0.75 27.21 -15.15
CA PRO A 195 -0.12 28.50 -14.97
C PRO A 195 -1.09 29.58 -15.44
N ILE A 196 -1.44 30.51 -14.56
CA ILE A 196 -2.19 31.70 -14.91
C ILE A 196 -1.21 32.56 -15.73
N GLU A 197 -1.35 32.53 -17.06
CA GLU A 197 -0.65 33.46 -17.93
C GLU A 197 -1.08 34.89 -17.57
N HIS A 198 -0.18 35.63 -16.92
CA HIS A 198 -0.32 37.08 -16.77
C HIS A 198 -0.16 37.72 -18.15
N GLN A 199 -1.30 37.96 -18.80
CA GLN A 199 -1.37 38.74 -20.03
C GLN A 199 -1.06 40.21 -19.68
N GLN A 200 0.21 40.57 -19.73
CA GLN A 200 0.64 41.97 -19.81
C GLN A 200 0.34 42.47 -21.23
N SER A 201 -0.81 43.12 -21.42
CA SER A 201 -0.91 44.23 -22.37
C SER A 201 -0.90 45.51 -21.52
N GLY A 202 0.09 46.39 -21.63
CA GLY A 202 0.52 47.01 -22.89
C GLY A 202 -0.36 48.22 -23.16
N ALA A 203 -0.29 49.25 -22.30
CA ALA A 203 -0.79 50.58 -22.60
C ALA A 203 0.41 51.54 -22.63
N MET A 204 0.99 51.66 -23.83
CA MET A 204 1.88 52.75 -24.21
C MET A 204 1.03 53.92 -24.69
N ILE A 205 1.36 55.11 -24.17
CA ILE A 205 1.15 56.48 -24.69
C ILE A 205 -0.27 57.02 -24.65
#